data_AF-W1F3J5-F1
#
_entry.id   AF-W1F3J5-F1
#
_cell.length_a   1.000
_cell.length_b   1.000
_cell.length_c   1.000
_cell.angle_alpha   90.00
_cell.angle_beta   90.00
_cell.angle_gamma   90.00
#
_symmetry.space_group_name_H-M   'P 1'
#
loop_
_entity.id
_entity.type
_entity.pdbx_description
1 polymer ?
#
loop_
_entity_poly.entity_id
_entity_poly.type
_entity_poly.pdbx_seq_one_letter_code
_entity_poly.pdbx_strand_id
1 'polypeptide(L)'
;MLKVLQAADFVYQDSQLGWWHIGLGVFNVGAAYIHNRDVLSVAGPFMRRLMLLSGETVNVAIRNGNEAVLIGQLECKSMVRMCAPLGSRLPLHASGAGKALLYPLAEEELMSIILQTGLQQFTPTTLVDMPTLLKDLEQARELGYTVDKEEHVVGLNCIASAILR
;
A
#
# COMPACT_ATOMS: atom_id res chain seq x y z
N MET A 1 -3.40 -26.57 -14.53
CA MET A 1 -3.13 -25.58 -13.47
C MET A 1 -4.27 -25.51 -12.44
N LEU A 2 -5.52 -25.18 -12.81
CA LEU A 2 -6.63 -25.07 -11.84
C LEU A 2 -6.91 -26.35 -11.02
N LYS A 3 -6.83 -27.54 -11.63
CA LYS A 3 -6.96 -28.82 -10.90
C LYS A 3 -5.90 -29.03 -9.82
N VAL A 4 -4.69 -28.48 -9.98
CA VAL A 4 -3.61 -28.55 -8.98
C VAL A 4 -3.94 -27.63 -7.80
N LEU A 5 -4.41 -26.42 -8.09
CA LEU A 5 -4.88 -25.49 -7.05
C LEU A 5 -6.10 -26.03 -6.31
N GLN A 6 -6.99 -26.74 -7.01
CA GLN A 6 -8.12 -27.44 -6.38
C GLN A 6 -7.68 -28.55 -5.45
N ALA A 7 -6.70 -29.36 -5.85
CA ALA A 7 -6.14 -30.41 -4.99
C ALA A 7 -5.43 -29.85 -3.74
N ALA A 8 -5.02 -28.58 -3.77
CA ALA A 8 -4.45 -27.85 -2.64
C ALA A 8 -5.48 -26.99 -1.87
N ASP A 9 -6.78 -27.15 -2.13
CA ASP A 9 -7.88 -26.37 -1.56
C ASP A 9 -7.82 -24.85 -1.81
N PHE A 10 -7.04 -24.41 -2.80
CA PHE A 10 -6.90 -22.98 -3.11
C PHE A 10 -8.06 -22.44 -3.95
N VAL A 11 -8.69 -23.29 -4.74
CA VAL A 11 -9.89 -22.98 -5.51
C VAL A 11 -10.83 -24.17 -5.48
N TYR A 12 -12.13 -23.94 -5.70
CA TYR A 12 -13.09 -25.02 -5.95
C TYR A 12 -13.96 -24.67 -7.14
N GLN A 13 -14.49 -25.70 -7.81
CA GLN A 13 -15.39 -25.52 -8.95
C GLN A 13 -16.83 -25.76 -8.50
N ASP A 14 -17.73 -24.81 -8.79
CA ASP A 14 -19.16 -24.99 -8.66
C ASP A 14 -19.62 -26.09 -9.62
N SER A 15 -20.28 -27.13 -9.08
CA SER A 15 -20.70 -28.30 -9.85
C SER A 15 -21.89 -28.04 -10.78
N GLN A 16 -22.65 -26.97 -10.58
CA GLN A 16 -23.82 -26.61 -11.37
C GLN A 16 -23.48 -25.64 -12.51
N LEU A 17 -22.63 -24.65 -12.22
CA LEU A 17 -22.28 -23.58 -13.17
C LEU A 17 -20.88 -23.73 -13.79
N GLY A 18 -20.04 -24.61 -13.25
CA GLY A 18 -18.66 -24.79 -13.69
C GLY A 18 -17.73 -23.63 -13.33
N TRP A 19 -18.19 -22.66 -12.54
CA TRP A 19 -17.42 -21.51 -12.10
C TRP A 19 -16.38 -21.87 -11.06
N TRP A 20 -15.28 -21.13 -11.04
CA TRP A 20 -14.22 -21.31 -10.06
C TRP A 20 -14.31 -20.25 -8.98
N HIS A 21 -14.17 -20.68 -7.73
CA HIS A 21 -14.23 -19.84 -6.54
C HIS A 21 -12.95 -19.99 -5.72
N ILE A 22 -12.63 -18.99 -4.91
CA ILE A 22 -11.52 -19.04 -3.95
C ILE A 22 -11.84 -20.08 -2.87
N GLY A 23 -10.93 -21.02 -2.65
CA GLY A 23 -11.05 -22.06 -1.64
C GLY A 23 -10.43 -21.67 -0.30
N LEU A 24 -10.74 -22.46 0.74
CA LEU A 24 -10.31 -22.22 2.11
C LEU A 24 -8.77 -22.25 2.28
N GLY A 25 -8.06 -22.98 1.43
CA GLY A 25 -6.59 -23.01 1.45
C GLY A 25 -5.96 -21.64 1.23
N VAL A 26 -6.54 -20.80 0.36
CA VAL A 26 -6.07 -19.40 0.18
C VAL A 26 -6.32 -18.57 1.43
N PHE A 27 -7.46 -18.74 2.10
CA PHE A 27 -7.74 -18.06 3.36
C PHE A 27 -6.73 -18.44 4.44
N ASN A 28 -6.42 -19.72 4.59
CA ASN A 28 -5.44 -20.20 5.59
C ASN A 28 -4.04 -19.64 5.33
N VAL A 29 -3.60 -19.62 4.07
CA VAL A 29 -2.30 -19.03 3.69
C VAL A 29 -2.27 -17.53 3.93
N GLY A 30 -3.34 -16.81 3.55
CA GLY A 30 -3.46 -15.37 3.78
C GLY A 30 -3.49 -15.01 5.26
N ALA A 31 -4.25 -15.76 6.07
CA ALA A 31 -4.28 -15.61 7.52
C ALA A 31 -2.90 -15.86 8.14
N ALA A 32 -2.19 -16.92 7.74
CA ALA A 32 -0.84 -17.20 8.20
C ALA A 32 0.14 -16.07 7.84
N TYR A 33 0.03 -15.49 6.64
CA TYR A 33 0.83 -14.33 6.24
C TYR A 33 0.60 -13.12 7.14
N ILE A 34 -0.66 -12.82 7.47
CA ILE A 34 -1.03 -11.72 8.36
C ILE A 34 -0.51 -11.97 9.79
N HIS A 35 -0.70 -13.19 10.32
CA HIS A 35 -0.26 -13.55 11.67
C HIS A 35 1.26 -13.52 11.84
N ASN A 36 2.03 -13.79 10.77
CA ASN A 36 3.49 -13.75 10.82
C ASN A 36 4.06 -12.31 10.76
N ARG A 37 3.20 -11.29 10.54
CA ARG A 37 3.55 -9.88 10.48
C ARG A 37 2.98 -9.15 11.70
N ASP A 38 3.77 -9.09 12.77
CA ASP A 38 3.43 -8.40 14.03
C ASP A 38 3.04 -6.91 13.86
N VAL A 39 3.39 -6.31 12.72
CA VAL A 39 3.04 -4.92 12.40
C VAL A 39 1.54 -4.66 12.46
N LEU A 40 0.67 -5.56 11.95
CA LEU A 40 -0.78 -5.27 11.93
C LEU A 40 -1.44 -5.46 13.30
N SER A 41 -1.01 -6.47 14.07
CA SER A 41 -1.46 -6.66 15.46
C SER A 41 -1.07 -5.46 16.32
N VAL A 42 0.16 -4.98 16.18
CA VAL A 42 0.67 -3.81 16.92
C VAL A 42 0.02 -2.52 16.43
N ALA A 43 -0.13 -2.33 15.11
CA ALA A 43 -0.65 -1.09 14.54
C ALA A 43 -2.15 -0.88 14.79
N GLY A 44 -2.95 -1.96 14.93
CA GLY A 44 -4.41 -1.88 15.01
C GLY A 44 -4.95 -0.82 15.99
N PRO A 45 -4.52 -0.78 17.26
CA PRO A 45 -4.92 0.26 18.21
C PRO A 45 -4.53 1.69 17.78
N PHE A 46 -3.34 1.87 17.22
CA PHE A 46 -2.85 3.17 16.76
C PHE A 46 -3.59 3.64 15.50
N MET A 47 -3.85 2.74 14.55
CA MET A 47 -4.66 3.04 13.38
C MET A 47 -6.05 3.49 13.78
N ARG A 48 -6.69 2.79 14.73
CA ARG A 48 -8.03 3.15 15.21
C ARG A 48 -8.02 4.53 15.85
N ARG A 49 -7.04 4.81 16.71
CA ARG A 49 -6.88 6.13 17.33
C ARG A 49 -6.68 7.22 16.28
N LEU A 50 -5.82 6.99 15.30
CA LEU A 50 -5.56 7.96 14.23
C LEU A 50 -6.82 8.23 13.41
N MET A 51 -7.55 7.20 12.98
CA MET A 51 -8.80 7.35 12.23
C MET A 51 -9.84 8.15 13.01
N LEU A 52 -9.96 7.91 14.32
CA LEU A 52 -10.90 8.65 15.17
C LEU A 52 -10.50 10.12 15.36
N LEU A 53 -9.19 10.42 15.39
CA LEU A 53 -8.69 11.79 15.57
C LEU A 53 -8.72 12.59 14.26
N SER A 54 -8.39 11.96 13.13
CA SER A 54 -8.38 12.62 11.82
C SER A 54 -9.76 12.66 11.16
N GLY A 55 -10.63 11.69 11.47
CA GLY A 55 -11.86 11.47 10.72
C GLY A 55 -11.65 10.82 9.35
N GLU A 56 -10.42 10.40 9.03
CA GLU A 56 -10.00 9.92 7.72
C GLU A 56 -9.65 8.43 7.71
N THR A 57 -9.76 7.78 6.54
CA THR A 57 -9.35 6.38 6.36
C THR A 57 -7.85 6.23 6.64
N VAL A 58 -7.48 5.27 7.49
CA VAL A 58 -6.07 4.96 7.82
C VAL A 58 -5.65 3.66 7.15
N ASN A 59 -4.51 3.68 6.48
CA ASN A 59 -3.95 2.53 5.76
C ASN A 59 -2.56 2.16 6.31
N VAL A 60 -2.21 0.87 6.20
CA VAL A 60 -0.85 0.37 6.39
C VAL A 60 -0.43 -0.34 5.11
N ALA A 61 0.74 0.03 4.61
CA ALA A 61 1.33 -0.55 3.41
C ALA A 61 2.71 -1.12 3.69
N ILE A 62 3.11 -2.09 2.88
CA ILE A 62 4.48 -2.61 2.84
C ILE A 62 5.04 -2.49 1.43
N ARG A 63 6.36 -2.41 1.32
CA ARG A 63 7.03 -2.50 0.03
C ARG A 63 7.05 -3.97 -0.43
N ASN A 64 6.61 -4.23 -1.66
CA ASN A 64 6.73 -5.53 -2.31
C ASN A 64 7.31 -5.33 -3.72
N GLY A 65 8.63 -5.52 -3.83
CA GLY A 65 9.39 -5.13 -5.02
C GLY A 65 9.34 -3.62 -5.19
N ASN A 66 8.76 -3.18 -6.31
CA ASN A 66 8.74 -1.79 -6.75
C ASN A 66 7.39 -1.10 -6.53
N GLU A 67 6.54 -1.66 -5.68
CA GLU A 67 5.21 -1.12 -5.37
C GLU A 67 4.95 -1.18 -3.87
N ALA A 68 4.11 -0.27 -3.39
CA ALA A 68 3.52 -0.36 -2.06
C ALA A 68 2.25 -1.22 -2.13
N VAL A 69 2.07 -2.13 -1.18
CA VAL A 69 0.88 -3.00 -1.10
C VAL A 69 0.15 -2.73 0.20
N LEU A 70 -1.13 -2.41 0.10
CA LEU A 70 -1.99 -2.22 1.27
C LEU A 70 -2.25 -3.55 1.98
N ILE A 71 -1.88 -3.63 3.25
CA ILE A 71 -2.05 -4.83 4.07
C ILE A 71 -2.97 -4.61 5.28
N GLY A 72 -3.24 -3.36 5.64
CA GLY A 72 -4.20 -3.00 6.69
C GLY A 72 -4.97 -1.74 6.33
N GLN A 73 -6.23 -1.67 6.73
CA GLN A 73 -7.10 -0.52 6.50
C GLN A 73 -8.14 -0.40 7.60
N LEU A 74 -8.38 0.83 8.05
CA LEU A 74 -9.52 1.22 8.87
C LEU A 74 -10.22 2.39 8.17
N GLU A 75 -11.34 2.09 7.52
CA GLU A 75 -12.16 3.09 6.85
C GLU A 75 -12.82 4.04 7.84
N CYS A 76 -12.87 5.33 7.49
CA CYS A 76 -13.70 6.29 8.19
C CYS A 76 -15.17 6.17 7.79
N LYS A 77 -16.05 6.90 8.48
CA LYS A 77 -17.50 6.90 8.23
C LYS A 77 -17.96 7.98 7.22
N SER A 78 -17.02 8.71 6.62
CA SER A 78 -17.35 9.73 5.63
C SER A 78 -17.91 9.11 4.35
N MET A 79 -18.85 9.80 3.71
CA MET A 79 -19.37 9.41 2.40
C MET A 79 -18.29 9.49 1.32
N VAL A 80 -17.44 10.53 1.39
CA VAL A 80 -16.28 10.70 0.52
C VAL A 80 -15.05 10.28 1.33
N ARG A 81 -14.39 9.20 0.90
CA ARG A 81 -13.21 8.65 1.55
C ARG A 81 -12.33 7.92 0.56
N MET A 82 -11.06 7.78 0.92
CA MET A 82 -10.15 6.88 0.22
C MET A 82 -10.65 5.43 0.38
N CYS A 83 -10.85 4.74 -0.74
CA CYS A 83 -11.32 3.37 -0.80
C CYS A 83 -10.44 2.59 -1.77
N ALA A 84 -9.52 1.80 -1.24
CA ALA A 84 -8.73 0.84 -1.98
C ALA A 84 -8.71 -0.48 -1.19
N PRO A 85 -9.12 -1.62 -1.79
CA PRO A 85 -9.17 -2.88 -1.07
C PRO A 85 -7.77 -3.34 -0.61
N LEU A 86 -7.72 -4.19 0.42
CA LEU A 86 -6.48 -4.84 0.80
C LEU A 86 -5.89 -5.63 -0.37
N GLY A 87 -4.57 -5.56 -0.53
CA GLY A 87 -3.86 -6.10 -1.68
C GLY A 87 -3.72 -5.12 -2.85
N SER A 88 -4.42 -3.97 -2.85
CA SER A 88 -4.18 -2.91 -3.83
C SER A 88 -2.72 -2.45 -3.83
N ARG A 89 -2.22 -2.15 -5.03
CA ARG A 89 -0.84 -1.72 -5.29
C ARG A 89 -0.82 -0.22 -5.57
N LEU A 90 0.14 0.49 -4.99
CA LEU A 90 0.30 1.93 -5.12
C LEU A 90 1.71 2.24 -5.65
N PRO A 91 1.85 3.27 -6.52
CA PRO A 91 3.15 3.70 -7.02
C PRO A 91 4.00 4.23 -5.88
N LEU A 92 5.29 3.86 -5.87
CA LEU A 92 6.21 4.27 -4.82
C LEU A 92 6.51 5.78 -4.87
N HIS A 93 6.64 6.38 -6.06
CA HIS A 93 7.02 7.80 -6.16
C HIS A 93 5.85 8.79 -6.03
N ALA A 94 4.61 8.33 -6.24
CA ALA A 94 3.46 9.23 -6.41
C ALA A 94 2.36 9.02 -5.37
N SER A 95 2.51 8.11 -4.41
CA SER A 95 1.53 7.94 -3.33
C SER A 95 2.16 8.25 -1.98
N GLY A 96 1.38 8.78 -1.04
CA GLY A 96 1.89 9.08 0.31
C GLY A 96 2.57 7.86 0.96
N ALA A 97 1.91 6.71 0.98
CA ALA A 97 2.45 5.46 1.51
C ALA A 97 3.68 4.97 0.72
N GLY A 98 3.68 5.12 -0.60
CA GLY A 98 4.81 4.81 -1.45
C GLY A 98 6.04 5.63 -1.09
N LYS A 99 5.89 6.96 -1.06
CA LYS A 99 6.98 7.89 -0.73
C LYS A 99 7.49 7.64 0.70
N ALA A 100 6.61 7.27 1.62
CA ALA A 100 6.98 6.90 2.99
C ALA A 100 7.86 5.65 3.05
N LEU A 101 7.72 4.73 2.09
CA LEU A 101 8.60 3.56 1.96
C LEU A 101 9.91 3.89 1.23
N LEU A 102 10.02 5.05 0.58
CA LEU A 102 11.19 5.49 -0.18
C LEU A 102 12.15 6.38 0.63
N TYR A 103 11.65 7.37 1.38
CA TYR A 103 12.54 8.33 2.07
C TYR A 103 13.54 7.70 3.07
N PRO A 104 13.26 6.54 3.72
CA PRO A 104 14.25 5.89 4.58
C PRO A 104 15.36 5.14 3.83
N LEU A 105 15.19 4.90 2.52
CA LEU A 105 16.13 4.08 1.75
C LEU A 105 17.44 4.84 1.48
N ALA A 106 18.51 4.08 1.28
CA ALA A 106 19.74 4.60 0.71
C ALA A 106 19.49 5.07 -0.73
N GLU A 107 20.22 6.11 -1.14
CA GLU A 107 20.05 6.71 -2.47
C GLU A 107 20.25 5.68 -3.60
N GLU A 108 21.20 4.76 -3.45
CA GLU A 108 21.46 3.69 -4.43
C GLU A 108 20.25 2.76 -4.63
N GLU A 109 19.58 2.38 -3.54
CA GLU A 109 18.39 1.52 -3.59
C GLU A 109 17.20 2.28 -4.20
N LEU A 110 17.01 3.54 -3.79
CA LEU A 110 16.00 4.43 -4.37
C LEU A 110 16.21 4.58 -5.88
N MET A 111 17.42 4.91 -6.32
CA MET A 111 17.77 5.06 -7.74
C MET A 111 17.51 3.77 -8.53
N SER A 112 17.86 2.61 -7.96
CA SER A 112 17.59 1.32 -8.59
C SER A 112 16.09 1.08 -8.81
N ILE A 113 15.25 1.41 -7.82
CA ILE A 113 13.80 1.32 -7.93
C ILE A 113 13.29 2.24 -9.02
N ILE A 114 13.67 3.53 -8.99
CA ILE A 114 13.15 4.50 -9.96
C ILE A 114 13.62 4.20 -11.39
N LEU A 115 14.83 3.68 -11.59
CA LEU A 115 15.29 3.24 -12.91
C LEU A 115 14.43 2.11 -13.48
N GLN A 116 13.84 1.26 -12.63
CA GLN A 116 12.99 0.16 -13.06
C GLN A 116 11.54 0.58 -13.28
N THR A 117 11.01 1.50 -12.45
CA THR A 117 9.60 1.93 -12.52
C THR A 117 9.37 3.14 -13.40
N GLY A 118 10.39 3.96 -13.60
CA GLY A 118 10.24 5.34 -14.07
C GLY A 118 9.47 6.21 -13.08
N LEU A 119 9.17 7.43 -13.54
CA LEU A 119 8.33 8.41 -12.84
C LEU A 119 7.09 8.72 -13.68
N GLN A 120 6.20 7.73 -13.80
CA GLN A 120 4.95 7.91 -14.54
C GLN A 120 4.15 9.09 -13.95
N GLN A 121 3.63 9.94 -14.83
CA GLN A 121 2.69 10.99 -14.46
C GLN A 121 1.28 10.39 -14.31
N PHE A 122 0.66 10.54 -13.14
CA PHE A 122 -0.73 10.11 -12.89
C PHE A 122 -1.69 11.30 -12.87
N THR A 123 -1.22 12.45 -12.40
CA THR A 123 -1.96 13.69 -12.25
C THR A 123 -1.07 14.89 -12.62
N PRO A 124 -1.63 16.11 -12.74
CA PRO A 124 -0.83 17.32 -12.97
C PRO A 124 0.16 17.65 -11.84
N THR A 125 -0.04 17.13 -10.63
CA THR A 125 0.84 17.38 -9.47
C THR A 125 1.84 16.25 -9.21
N THR A 126 1.78 15.14 -9.95
CA THR A 126 2.77 14.06 -9.82
C THR A 126 4.19 14.58 -10.03
N LEU A 127 5.11 14.18 -9.14
CA LEU A 127 6.53 14.46 -9.28
C LEU A 127 7.13 13.56 -10.37
N VAL A 128 7.49 14.14 -11.51
CA VAL A 128 7.90 13.40 -12.73
C VAL A 128 9.40 13.53 -13.06
N ASP A 129 10.16 14.22 -12.22
CA ASP A 129 11.61 14.37 -12.37
C ASP A 129 12.35 14.02 -11.07
N MET A 130 13.55 13.46 -11.23
CA MET A 130 14.36 12.97 -10.11
C MET A 130 14.77 14.06 -9.12
N PRO A 131 15.26 15.23 -9.54
CA PRO A 131 15.64 16.29 -8.60
C PRO A 131 14.48 16.72 -7.70
N THR A 132 13.27 16.86 -8.26
CA THR A 132 12.09 17.25 -7.48
C THR A 132 11.66 16.16 -6.51
N LEU A 133 11.65 14.88 -6.94
CA LEU A 133 11.34 13.76 -6.06
C LEU A 133 12.37 13.63 -4.93
N LEU A 134 13.66 13.74 -5.21
CA LEU A 134 14.71 13.65 -4.19
C LEU A 134 14.56 14.74 -3.13
N LYS A 135 14.27 15.97 -3.56
CA LYS A 135 14.00 17.08 -2.64
C LYS A 135 12.78 16.83 -1.75
N ASP A 136 11.69 16.29 -2.32
CA ASP A 136 10.48 15.94 -1.56
C ASP A 136 10.78 14.84 -0.52
N LEU A 137 11.54 13.81 -0.91
CA LEU A 137 11.92 12.72 0.00
C LEU A 137 12.92 13.17 1.08
N GLU A 138 13.85 14.08 0.77
CA GLU A 138 14.76 14.66 1.76
C GLU A 138 14.00 15.48 2.79
N GLN A 139 13.05 16.32 2.34
CA GLN A 139 12.15 17.02 3.24
C GLN A 139 11.33 16.06 4.11
N ALA A 140 10.82 14.97 3.54
CA ALA A 140 10.10 13.96 4.30
C ALA A 140 10.97 13.25 5.33
N ARG A 141 12.26 13.06 5.04
CA ARG A 141 13.24 12.48 5.98
C ARG A 141 13.47 13.41 7.18
N GLU A 142 13.55 14.72 6.96
CA GLU A 142 13.68 15.71 8.04
C GLU A 142 12.42 15.81 8.91
N LEU A 143 11.23 15.78 8.27
CA LEU A 143 9.95 15.90 8.96
C LEU A 143 9.49 14.57 9.61
N GLY A 144 9.99 13.44 9.14
CA GLY A 144 9.56 12.10 9.53
C GLY A 144 8.24 11.66 8.89
N TYR A 145 7.71 12.39 7.91
CA TYR A 145 6.49 12.03 7.18
C TYR A 145 6.47 12.65 5.78
N THR A 146 5.72 12.03 4.88
CA THR A 146 5.44 12.52 3.53
C THR A 146 4.08 13.18 3.46
N VAL A 147 3.94 14.10 2.52
CA VAL A 147 2.64 14.62 2.09
C VAL A 147 2.52 14.34 0.60
N ASP A 148 1.43 13.69 0.22
CA ASP A 148 1.02 13.48 -1.17
C ASP A 148 -0.14 14.44 -1.44
N LYS A 149 0.08 15.36 -2.39
CA LYS A 149 -0.88 16.40 -2.76
C LYS A 149 -1.51 16.12 -4.11
N GLU A 150 -2.43 15.16 -4.12
CA GLU A 150 -3.13 14.72 -5.33
C GLU A 150 -2.18 14.12 -6.38
N GLU A 151 -1.05 13.54 -5.96
CA GLU A 151 0.01 13.09 -6.87
C GLU A 151 -0.34 11.78 -7.58
N HIS A 152 -1.10 10.89 -6.93
CA HIS A 152 -1.59 9.65 -7.55
C HIS A 152 -3.01 9.79 -8.10
N VAL A 153 -3.89 10.47 -7.37
CA VAL A 153 -5.32 10.61 -7.73
C VAL A 153 -5.76 12.04 -7.45
N VAL A 154 -6.37 12.68 -8.45
CA VAL A 154 -6.96 14.03 -8.31
C VAL A 154 -8.04 14.00 -7.23
N GLY A 155 -7.99 14.97 -6.31
CA GLY A 155 -8.88 15.07 -5.16
C GLY A 155 -8.51 14.21 -3.96
N LEU A 156 -7.38 13.48 -4.00
CA LEU A 156 -6.92 12.65 -2.88
C LEU A 156 -5.59 13.19 -2.33
N ASN A 157 -5.60 13.63 -1.07
CA ASN A 157 -4.39 13.98 -0.33
C ASN A 157 -4.07 12.89 0.69
N CYS A 158 -2.79 12.61 0.90
CA CYS A 158 -2.34 11.65 1.90
C CYS A 158 -1.21 12.22 2.77
N ILE A 159 -1.16 11.78 4.03
CA ILE A 159 0.00 11.95 4.90
C ILE A 159 0.43 10.56 5.35
N ALA A 160 1.72 10.25 5.27
CA ALA A 160 2.23 8.94 5.65
C ALA A 160 3.61 9.03 6.29
N SER A 161 3.93 8.08 7.15
CA SER A 161 5.25 7.98 7.80
C SER A 161 5.72 6.54 7.74
N ALA A 162 7.04 6.34 7.65
CA ALA A 162 7.65 5.02 7.66
C ALA A 162 7.54 4.38 9.05
N ILE A 163 7.15 3.11 9.09
CA ILE A 163 7.27 2.29 10.28
C ILE A 163 8.62 1.57 10.18
N LEU A 164 9.61 2.06 10.92
CA LEU A 164 10.95 1.48 10.97
C LEU A 164 11.01 0.36 12.02
N ARG A 165 11.95 -0.56 11.84
CA ARG A 165 12.16 -1.71 12.72
C ARG A 165 13.03 -1.37 13.91
#